data_AF-A0A945H8Y5-F1
#
_entry.id   AF-A0A945H8Y5-F1
#
_cell.length_a   1.000
_cell.length_b   1.000
_cell.length_c   1.000
_cell.angle_alpha   90.00
_cell.angle_beta   90.00
_cell.angle_gamma   90.00
#
_symmetry.space_group_name_H-M   'P 1'
#
loop_
_entity.id
_entity.type
_entity.pdbx_description
1 polymer ?
#
loop_
_entity_poly.entity_id
_entity_poly.type
_entity_poly.pdbx_seq_one_letter_code
_entity_poly.pdbx_strand_id
1 'polypeptide(L)' 'ADATRAGELLKFGETKRDESLNLAQHAAWTTVASAIFNLDEVITKE' A
#
# COMPACT_ATOMS: atom_id res chain seq x y z
N ALA A 1 -8.40 -12.28 -8.99
CA ALA A 1 -7.10 -11.72 -9.37
C ALA A 1 -6.76 -10.51 -8.50
N ASP A 2 -7.61 -9.48 -8.46
CA ASP A 2 -7.31 -8.22 -7.76
C ASP A 2 -7.33 -8.31 -6.24
N ALA A 3 -8.26 -9.10 -5.66
CA ALA A 3 -8.31 -9.32 -4.21
C ALA A 3 -7.04 -10.01 -3.68
N THR A 4 -6.46 -10.94 -4.44
CA THR A 4 -5.21 -11.63 -4.08
C THR A 4 -4.04 -10.65 -4.01
N ARG A 5 -3.90 -9.81 -5.05
CA ARG A 5 -2.85 -8.77 -5.10
C ARG A 5 -3.00 -7.72 -4.01
N ALA A 6 -4.23 -7.29 -3.73
CA ALA A 6 -4.52 -6.38 -2.63
C ALA A 6 -4.12 -6.98 -1.27
N GLY A 7 -4.42 -8.27 -1.06
CA GLY A 7 -4.00 -8.99 0.13
C GLY A 7 -2.48 -9.13 0.26
N GLU A 8 -1.78 -9.37 -0.84
CA GLU A 8 -0.31 -9.43 -0.87
C GLU A 8 0.33 -8.08 -0.54
N LEU A 9 -0.17 -6.98 -1.13
CA LEU A 9 0.31 -5.63 -0.83
C LEU A 9 0.15 -5.29 0.67
N LEU A 10 -0.99 -5.62 1.26
CA LEU A 10 -1.29 -5.30 2.67
C LEU A 10 -0.61 -6.23 3.68
N LYS A 11 0.14 -7.24 3.24
CA LYS A 11 1.00 -8.06 4.12
C LYS A 11 2.33 -7.40 4.42
N PHE A 12 2.73 -6.39 3.65
CA PHE A 12 3.97 -5.65 3.88
C PHE A 12 3.76 -4.61 5.00
N GLY A 13 4.67 -4.60 5.97
CA GLY A 13 4.62 -3.71 7.14
C GLY A 13 4.69 -4.47 8.47
N GLU A 14 4.94 -3.77 9.56
CA GLU A 14 5.12 -4.36 10.90
C GLU A 14 3.79 -4.65 11.61
N THR A 15 2.69 -4.08 11.11
CA THR A 15 1.36 -4.16 11.72
C THR A 15 0.42 -4.94 10.80
N LYS A 16 -0.43 -5.80 11.39
CA LYS A 16 -1.49 -6.48 10.65
C LYS A 16 -2.47 -5.47 10.06
N ARG A 17 -2.94 -5.72 8.85
CA ARG A 17 -3.98 -4.89 8.22
C ARG A 17 -5.22 -4.81 9.11
N ASP A 18 -5.86 -3.66 9.11
CA ASP A 18 -7.20 -3.52 9.68
C ASP A 18 -8.22 -4.27 8.79
N GLU A 19 -8.88 -5.27 9.38
CA GLU A 19 -9.89 -6.10 8.71
C GLU A 19 -11.28 -5.46 8.66
N SER A 20 -11.50 -4.37 9.42
CA SER A 20 -12.73 -3.57 9.32
C SER A 20 -12.80 -2.77 8.01
N LEU A 21 -11.65 -2.55 7.36
CA LEU A 21 -11.55 -1.85 6.08
C LEU A 21 -11.73 -2.80 4.89
N ASN A 22 -12.45 -2.33 3.86
CA ASN A 22 -12.55 -3.04 2.60
C ASN A 22 -11.17 -3.29 1.99
N LEU A 23 -10.90 -4.53 1.61
CA LEU A 23 -9.59 -4.98 1.13
C LEU A 23 -9.05 -4.14 -0.04
N ALA A 24 -9.89 -3.85 -1.03
CA ALA A 24 -9.49 -3.12 -2.22
C ALA A 24 -9.24 -1.63 -1.91
N GLN A 25 -10.09 -1.03 -1.08
CA GLN A 25 -9.94 0.37 -0.66
C GLN A 25 -8.70 0.57 0.20
N HIS A 26 -8.44 -0.34 1.14
CA HIS A 26 -7.24 -0.28 1.97
C HIS A 26 -5.99 -0.39 1.10
N ALA A 27 -5.92 -1.37 0.19
CA ALA A 27 -4.78 -1.51 -0.72
C ALA A 27 -4.58 -0.28 -1.63
N ALA A 28 -5.66 0.35 -2.09
CA ALA A 28 -5.58 1.58 -2.88
C ALA A 28 -4.97 2.74 -2.07
N TRP A 29 -5.46 2.98 -0.84
CA TRP A 29 -4.92 4.03 0.02
C TRP A 29 -3.48 3.76 0.46
N THR A 30 -3.12 2.51 0.74
CA THR A 30 -1.73 2.11 1.01
C THR A 30 -0.84 2.44 -0.19
N THR A 31 -1.28 2.14 -1.42
CA THR A 31 -0.51 2.46 -2.64
C THR A 31 -0.28 3.96 -2.78
N VAL A 32 -1.31 4.78 -2.55
CA VAL A 32 -1.21 6.24 -2.60
C VAL A 32 -0.23 6.76 -1.53
N ALA A 33 -0.34 6.27 -0.29
CA ALA A 33 0.56 6.64 0.80
C ALA A 33 2.02 6.26 0.48
N SER A 34 2.26 5.05 -0.02
CA SER A 34 3.59 4.60 -0.45
C SER A 34 4.15 5.47 -1.58
N ALA A 35 3.33 5.86 -2.56
CA ALA A 35 3.77 6.76 -3.63
C ALA A 35 4.15 8.15 -3.11
N ILE A 36 3.44 8.66 -2.10
CA ILE A 36 3.76 9.95 -1.45
C ILE A 36 5.05 9.84 -0.64
N PHE A 37 5.24 8.78 0.15
CA PHE A 37 6.41 8.63 0.99
C PHE A 37 7.70 8.37 0.19
N ASN A 38 7.61 7.61 -0.90
CA ASN A 38 8.75 7.33 -1.76
C ASN A 38 8.91 8.39 -2.86
N LEU A 39 8.20 9.52 -2.79
CA LEU A 39 8.28 10.57 -3.80
C LEU A 39 9.65 11.25 -3.81
N ASP A 40 10.32 11.32 -2.65
CA ASP A 40 11.71 11.77 -2.55
C ASP A 40 12.65 10.87 -3.38
N GLU A 41 12.48 9.55 -3.34
CA GLU A 41 13.27 8.60 -4.13
C GLU A 41 13.11 8.79 -5.66
N VAL A 42 11.96 9.32 -6.10
CA VAL A 42 11.65 9.56 -7.53
C VAL A 42 12.08 10.95 -8.00
N ILE A 43 11.96 11.96 -7.15
CA ILE A 43 12.28 13.36 -7.49
C ILE A 43 13.78 13.64 -7.37
N THR A 44 14.47 13.05 -6.39
CA THR A 44 15.88 13.31 -6.07
C THR A 44 16.81 12.22 -6.57
N LYS A 45 16.64 11.77 -7.82
CA LYS A 45 17.66 10.95 -8.50
C LYS A 45 18.97 11.75 -8.63
N GLU A 46 19.88 11.57 -7.68
CA GLU A 46 21.31 11.87 -7.82
C GLU A 46 22.03 10.81 -8.69
#